data_AF-A0A401NUE8-F1
#
_entry.id   AF-A0A401NUE8-F1
#
_cell.length_a   1.000
_cell.length_b   1.000
_cell.length_c   1.000
_cell.angle_alpha   90.00
_cell.angle_beta   90.00
_cell.angle_gamma   90.00
#
_symmetry.space_group_name_H-M   'P 1'
#
loop_
_entity.id
_entity.type
_entity.pdbx_description
1 polymer ?
#
loop_
_entity_poly.entity_id
_entity_poly.type
_entity_poly.pdbx_seq_one_letter_code
_entity_poly.pdbx_strand_id
1 'polypeptide(L)'
;MSRCSRLSRTFSVALYHSRSPCRRWQRVALGLGATLAAVPISQSESTALTHEDLIKRAVSLVTDGANTFLSQTTLALIDALTEYTKAVHILISLQRRYAGLVGHISEKEEEAIWQVIIEARVKMNMHREKYLSFEARWMAAVSLSEKAAEAAYQAGADSASVTAHTHIQMAQSQVEEIKQLALKAEAKLAQVQVEEIVVKRIEEAAVKARKEAGNLPAKEEVPEQYLRED
;
A
#
# COMPACT_ATOMS: atom_id res chain seq x y z
N MET A 1 -1.71 3.70 46.53
CA MET A 1 -2.29 2.45 47.09
C MET A 1 -3.05 1.73 45.98
N SER A 2 -2.85 0.41 45.87
CA SER A 2 -3.62 -0.62 45.13
C SER A 2 -3.77 -0.45 43.61
N ARG A 3 -3.07 -1.19 42.73
CA ARG A 3 -2.91 -2.65 42.43
C ARG A 3 -4.12 -3.36 41.80
N CYS A 4 -3.76 -4.17 40.79
CA CYS A 4 -4.47 -5.26 40.08
C CYS A 4 -5.44 -4.85 38.95
N SER A 5 -5.50 -5.49 37.78
CA SER A 5 -4.74 -6.60 37.15
C SER A 5 -5.40 -6.91 35.79
N ARG A 6 -4.65 -7.13 34.70
CA ARG A 6 -5.18 -7.89 33.55
C ARG A 6 -4.08 -8.46 32.61
N LEU A 7 -3.92 -9.79 32.73
CA LEU A 7 -3.62 -10.80 31.71
C LEU A 7 -2.43 -10.61 30.76
N SER A 8 -1.29 -11.15 31.21
CA SER A 8 -0.24 -11.71 30.37
C SER A 8 -0.64 -13.12 29.91
N ARG A 9 -0.51 -13.42 28.60
CA ARG A 9 -0.45 -14.78 28.07
C ARG A 9 0.89 -14.97 27.37
N THR A 10 1.78 -15.64 28.07
CA THR A 10 2.99 -16.27 27.59
C THR A 10 2.63 -17.54 26.82
N PHE A 11 3.26 -17.75 25.65
CA PHE A 11 3.41 -19.09 25.08
C PHE A 11 4.87 -19.50 25.25
N SER A 12 5.12 -20.29 26.30
CA SER A 12 6.34 -21.07 26.47
C SER A 12 6.22 -22.34 25.64
N VAL A 13 7.11 -22.53 24.67
CA VAL A 13 7.34 -23.86 24.08
C VAL A 13 8.52 -24.46 24.82
N ALA A 14 8.20 -25.50 25.61
CA ALA A 14 9.14 -26.21 26.45
C ALA A 14 10.03 -27.16 25.64
N LEU A 15 11.28 -27.24 26.11
CA LEU A 15 12.30 -28.24 25.84
C LEU A 15 11.77 -29.67 25.74
N TYR A 16 12.16 -30.38 24.67
CA TYR A 16 12.36 -31.83 24.72
C TYR A 16 13.84 -32.15 24.48
N HIS A 17 14.49 -32.50 25.57
CA HIS A 17 15.79 -33.16 25.63
C HIS A 17 15.63 -34.57 25.03
N SER A 18 16.27 -34.85 23.89
CA SER A 18 16.46 -36.22 23.44
C SER A 18 17.87 -36.67 23.80
N ARG A 19 17.93 -37.67 24.66
CA ARG A 19 19.12 -38.38 25.12
C ARG A 19 19.90 -38.97 23.95
N SER A 20 21.21 -38.80 24.02
CA SER A 20 22.23 -39.56 23.31
C SER A 20 21.99 -41.08 23.42
N PRO A 21 22.29 -41.83 22.35
CA PRO A 21 22.87 -43.15 22.52
C PRO A 21 24.22 -43.28 21.80
N CYS A 22 25.19 -43.72 22.59
CA CYS A 22 26.30 -44.60 22.23
C CYS A 22 27.16 -44.25 21.01
N ARG A 23 28.35 -43.73 21.34
CA ARG A 23 29.62 -44.08 20.68
C ARG A 23 29.60 -45.52 20.17
N ARG A 24 29.52 -45.70 18.86
CA ARG A 24 29.79 -46.99 18.21
C ARG A 24 31.16 -46.88 17.55
N TRP A 25 32.13 -47.57 18.15
CA TRP A 25 33.43 -47.82 17.54
C TRP A 25 33.20 -48.58 16.23
N GLN A 26 33.48 -47.95 15.09
CA GLN A 26 33.76 -48.70 13.88
C GLN A 26 35.26 -49.02 13.91
N ARG A 27 35.57 -50.25 14.32
CA ARG A 27 36.80 -50.92 13.93
C ARG A 27 36.78 -51.03 12.41
N VAL A 28 37.60 -50.23 11.74
CA VAL A 28 37.91 -50.43 10.33
C VAL A 28 38.82 -51.65 10.27
N ALA A 29 38.35 -52.71 9.61
CA ALA A 29 39.13 -53.90 9.34
C ALA A 29 40.32 -53.53 8.45
N LEU A 30 41.53 -53.85 8.92
CA LEU A 30 42.75 -53.81 8.14
C LEU A 30 42.65 -54.86 7.02
N GLY A 31 42.23 -54.42 5.84
CA GLY A 31 42.47 -55.13 4.59
C GLY A 31 43.78 -54.64 3.98
N LEU A 32 44.74 -55.55 3.81
CA LEU A 32 45.97 -55.33 3.07
C LEU A 32 45.63 -55.03 1.60
N GLY A 33 45.57 -53.76 1.25
CA GLY A 33 45.42 -53.26 -0.10
C GLY A 33 45.93 -51.84 -0.14
N ALA A 34 47.22 -51.67 -0.46
CA ALA A 34 47.87 -50.37 -0.58
C ALA A 34 47.31 -49.62 -1.80
N THR A 35 46.20 -48.92 -1.64
CA THR A 35 45.89 -47.75 -2.46
C THR A 35 46.09 -46.53 -1.57
N LEU A 36 47.02 -45.66 -1.98
CA LEU A 36 47.30 -44.38 -1.33
C LEU A 36 46.07 -43.48 -1.48
N ALA A 37 45.05 -43.70 -0.65
CA ALA A 37 43.99 -42.73 -0.45
C ALA A 37 44.61 -41.57 0.32
N ALA A 38 44.96 -40.49 -0.40
CA ALA A 38 45.32 -39.22 0.19
C ALA A 38 44.10 -38.73 1.00
N VAL A 39 44.10 -39.00 2.30
CA VAL A 39 43.16 -38.38 3.22
C VAL A 39 43.58 -36.91 3.29
N PRO A 40 42.70 -35.96 2.90
CA PRO A 40 43.04 -34.55 3.06
C PRO A 40 43.28 -34.30 4.54
N ILE A 41 44.52 -33.95 4.88
CA ILE A 41 44.87 -33.47 6.21
C ILE A 41 44.16 -32.12 6.32
N SER A 42 43.01 -32.12 6.97
CA SER A 42 42.40 -30.89 7.49
C SER A 42 43.35 -30.35 8.56
N GLN A 43 44.32 -29.56 8.13
CA GLN A 43 44.99 -28.64 9.05
C GLN A 43 43.88 -27.70 9.51
N SER A 44 43.39 -27.91 10.73
CA SER A 44 42.52 -26.97 11.40
C SER A 44 43.34 -25.72 11.68
N GLU A 45 43.52 -24.88 10.67
CA GLU A 45 43.92 -23.50 10.85
C GLU A 45 42.99 -22.90 11.92
N SER A 46 43.61 -22.20 12.86
CA SER A 46 43.01 -21.74 14.11
C SER A 46 41.56 -21.28 13.95
N THR A 47 40.70 -21.75 14.85
CA THR A 47 39.30 -21.36 15.09
C THR A 47 39.11 -19.88 15.47
N ALA A 48 39.98 -18.99 15.02
CA ALA A 48 39.82 -17.54 15.10
C ALA A 48 39.02 -17.11 13.87
N LEU A 49 37.88 -16.46 14.10
CA LEU A 49 37.07 -15.91 13.02
C LEU A 49 37.94 -14.99 12.17
N THR A 50 38.06 -15.32 10.89
CA THR A 50 38.77 -14.46 9.96
C THR A 50 37.99 -13.15 9.79
N HIS A 51 38.67 -12.08 9.35
CA HIS A 51 37.97 -10.83 9.02
C HIS A 51 36.89 -11.05 7.96
N GLU A 52 37.09 -11.98 7.03
CA GLU A 52 36.09 -12.39 6.04
C GLU A 52 34.85 -13.02 6.68
N ASP A 53 35.01 -13.90 7.68
CA ASP A 53 33.87 -14.48 8.39
C ASP A 53 33.08 -13.42 9.17
N LEU A 54 33.77 -12.43 9.73
CA LEU A 54 33.14 -11.29 10.40
C LEU A 54 32.38 -10.40 9.41
N ILE A 55 32.96 -10.13 8.23
CA ILE A 55 32.32 -9.34 7.17
C ILE A 55 31.07 -10.06 6.65
N LYS A 56 31.14 -11.37 6.35
CA LYS A 56 29.98 -12.16 5.93
C LYS A 56 28.84 -12.11 6.95
N ARG A 57 29.16 -12.19 8.25
CA ARG A 57 28.15 -12.07 9.33
C ARG A 57 27.54 -10.68 9.39
N ALA A 58 28.36 -9.63 9.32
CA ALA A 58 27.87 -8.26 9.32
C ALA A 58 26.93 -8.01 8.13
N VAL A 59 27.30 -8.50 6.95
CA VAL A 59 26.48 -8.34 5.74
C VAL A 59 25.20 -9.17 5.79
N SER A 60 25.23 -10.38 6.37
CA SER A 60 23.99 -11.14 6.63
C SER A 60 23.02 -10.35 7.50
N LEU A 61 23.52 -9.72 8.58
CA LEU A 61 22.70 -8.87 9.45
C LEU A 61 22.15 -7.64 8.72
N VAL A 62 22.96 -7.00 7.87
CA VAL A 62 22.52 -5.87 7.03
C VAL A 62 21.41 -6.32 6.07
N THR A 63 21.57 -7.49 5.46
CA THR A 63 20.59 -8.06 4.52
C THR A 63 19.27 -8.41 5.22
N ASP A 64 19.33 -9.02 6.40
CA ASP A 64 18.13 -9.35 7.21
C ASP A 64 17.40 -8.08 7.68
N GLY A 65 18.17 -7.07 8.11
CA GLY A 65 17.64 -5.76 8.49
C GLY A 65 16.98 -5.03 7.32
N ALA A 66 17.62 -5.03 6.15
CA ALA A 66 17.07 -4.46 4.93
C ALA A 66 15.79 -5.19 4.49
N ASN A 67 15.80 -6.53 4.51
CA ASN A 67 14.62 -7.34 4.24
C ASN A 67 13.46 -7.02 5.18
N THR A 68 13.73 -6.91 6.48
CA THR A 68 12.70 -6.54 7.47
C THR A 68 12.13 -5.15 7.18
N PHE A 69 12.99 -4.17 6.91
CA PHE A 69 12.56 -2.81 6.58
C PHE A 69 11.74 -2.76 5.29
N LEU A 70 12.16 -3.50 4.26
CA LEU A 70 11.44 -3.64 3.00
C LEU A 70 10.06 -4.28 3.21
N SER A 71 9.97 -5.38 3.96
CA SER A 71 8.68 -6.03 4.24
C SER A 71 7.72 -5.10 4.99
N GLN A 72 8.20 -4.38 6.00
CA GLN A 72 7.36 -3.46 6.78
C GLN A 72 6.88 -2.26 5.96
N THR A 73 7.76 -1.66 5.15
CA THR A 73 7.38 -0.55 4.27
C THR A 73 6.46 -0.98 3.13
N THR A 74 6.65 -2.21 2.61
CA THR A 74 5.75 -2.80 1.60
C THR A 74 4.34 -2.96 2.15
N LEU A 75 4.20 -3.56 3.33
CA LEU A 75 2.89 -3.71 3.99
C LEU A 75 2.24 -2.35 4.28
N ALA A 76 2.99 -1.41 4.84
CA ALA A 76 2.46 -0.07 5.14
C ALA A 76 2.00 0.68 3.88
N LEU A 77 2.72 0.52 2.75
CA LEU A 77 2.34 1.10 1.47
C LEU A 77 1.08 0.44 0.90
N ILE A 78 0.99 -0.88 0.93
CA ILE A 78 -0.19 -1.63 0.47
C ILE A 78 -1.43 -1.22 1.26
N ASP A 79 -1.32 -1.14 2.59
CA ASP A 79 -2.42 -0.69 3.45
C ASP A 79 -2.84 0.74 3.13
N ALA A 80 -1.87 1.66 2.95
CA ALA A 80 -2.15 3.05 2.63
C ALA A 80 -2.80 3.22 1.24
N LEU A 81 -2.32 2.49 0.23
CA LEU A 81 -2.93 2.46 -1.11
C LEU A 81 -4.34 1.89 -1.07
N THR A 82 -4.57 0.86 -0.25
CA THR A 82 -5.89 0.24 -0.09
C THR A 82 -6.88 1.22 0.54
N GLU A 83 -6.49 1.92 1.60
CA GLU A 83 -7.34 2.96 2.23
C GLU A 83 -7.60 4.13 1.29
N TYR A 84 -6.59 4.56 0.51
CA TYR A 84 -6.77 5.56 -0.53
C TYR A 84 -7.79 5.11 -1.59
N THR A 85 -7.66 3.88 -2.10
CA THR A 85 -8.57 3.32 -3.10
C THR A 85 -10.01 3.24 -2.58
N LYS A 86 -10.20 2.87 -1.31
CA LYS A 86 -11.52 2.92 -0.64
C LYS A 86 -12.09 4.33 -0.61
N ALA A 87 -11.29 5.33 -0.23
CA ALA A 87 -11.73 6.73 -0.20
C ALA A 87 -12.14 7.24 -1.59
N VAL A 88 -11.40 6.85 -2.65
CA VAL A 88 -11.77 7.14 -4.05
C VAL A 88 -13.12 6.51 -4.40
N HIS A 89 -13.36 5.24 -4.05
CA HIS A 89 -14.64 4.58 -4.31
C HIS A 89 -15.83 5.17 -3.55
N ILE A 90 -15.61 5.63 -2.31
CA ILE A 90 -16.62 6.37 -1.55
C ILE A 90 -16.97 7.66 -2.29
N LEU A 91 -15.97 8.43 -2.74
CA LEU A 91 -16.20 9.68 -3.47
C LEU A 91 -16.96 9.44 -4.79
N ILE A 92 -16.57 8.42 -5.57
CA ILE A 92 -17.29 8.00 -6.78
C ILE A 92 -18.77 7.72 -6.47
N SER A 93 -19.03 6.96 -5.41
CA SER A 93 -20.39 6.57 -5.04
C SER A 93 -21.25 7.77 -4.64
N LEU A 94 -20.66 8.70 -3.88
CA LEU A 94 -21.32 9.95 -3.50
C LEU A 94 -21.63 10.83 -4.72
N GLN A 95 -20.67 11.00 -5.63
CA GLN A 95 -20.86 11.83 -6.84
C GLN A 95 -21.93 11.25 -7.77
N ARG A 96 -21.95 9.93 -8.00
CA ARG A 96 -23.00 9.28 -8.79
C ARG A 96 -24.37 9.42 -8.14
N ARG A 97 -24.45 9.25 -6.82
CA ARG A 97 -25.72 9.41 -6.09
C ARG A 97 -26.22 10.85 -6.18
N TYR A 98 -25.33 11.83 -6.02
CA TYR A 98 -25.68 13.23 -6.18
C TYR A 98 -26.20 13.51 -7.60
N ALA A 99 -25.50 13.05 -8.65
CA ALA A 99 -25.93 13.23 -10.04
C ALA A 99 -27.34 12.69 -10.32
N GLY A 100 -27.75 11.60 -9.67
CA GLY A 100 -29.12 11.05 -9.78
C GLY A 100 -30.18 11.78 -8.94
N LEU A 101 -29.78 12.67 -8.04
CA LEU A 101 -30.66 13.45 -7.17
C LEU A 101 -30.79 14.92 -7.59
N VAL A 102 -29.91 15.40 -8.46
CA VAL A 102 -29.97 16.77 -9.00
C VAL A 102 -31.37 17.06 -9.56
N GLY A 103 -31.94 18.21 -9.20
CA GLY A 103 -33.27 18.63 -9.62
C GLY A 103 -34.44 17.97 -8.85
N HIS A 104 -34.17 17.00 -7.97
CA HIS A 104 -35.17 16.25 -7.20
C HIS A 104 -35.11 16.49 -5.69
N ILE A 105 -34.10 17.21 -5.20
CA ILE A 105 -33.87 17.49 -3.78
C ILE A 105 -34.03 18.98 -3.48
N SER A 106 -34.31 19.31 -2.22
CA SER A 106 -34.34 20.72 -1.79
C SER A 106 -32.93 21.31 -1.71
N GLU A 107 -32.82 22.63 -1.80
CA GLU A 107 -31.54 23.35 -1.72
C GLU A 107 -30.77 23.05 -0.42
N LYS A 108 -31.48 22.87 0.70
CA LYS A 108 -30.87 22.51 2.00
C LYS A 108 -30.29 21.10 2.00
N GLU A 109 -30.97 20.16 1.36
CA GLU A 109 -30.49 18.78 1.22
C GLU A 109 -29.31 18.70 0.24
N GLU A 110 -29.37 19.48 -0.85
CA GLU A 110 -28.28 19.61 -1.80
C GLU A 110 -27.01 20.13 -1.12
N GLU A 111 -27.10 21.21 -0.34
CA GLU A 111 -25.96 21.75 0.42
C GLU A 111 -25.40 20.71 1.41
N ALA A 112 -26.27 19.99 2.13
CA ALA A 112 -25.82 18.94 3.05
C ALA A 112 -25.07 17.80 2.33
N ILE A 113 -25.55 17.36 1.16
CA ILE A 113 -24.86 16.34 0.34
C ILE A 113 -23.53 16.88 -0.18
N TRP A 114 -23.51 18.15 -0.62
CA TRP A 114 -22.30 18.80 -1.10
C TRP A 114 -21.21 18.88 -0.03
N GLN A 115 -21.58 19.21 1.22
CA GLN A 115 -20.65 19.18 2.36
C GLN A 115 -20.05 17.79 2.60
N VAL A 116 -20.85 16.72 2.49
CA VAL A 116 -20.35 15.33 2.60
C VAL A 116 -19.37 15.00 1.47
N ILE A 117 -19.61 15.48 0.24
CA ILE A 117 -18.70 15.30 -0.90
C ILE A 117 -17.38 16.04 -0.64
N ILE A 118 -17.42 17.26 -0.10
CA ILE A 118 -16.23 18.02 0.27
C ILE A 118 -15.42 17.27 1.33
N GLU A 119 -16.07 16.79 2.39
CA GLU A 119 -15.40 16.02 3.45
C GLU A 119 -14.76 14.74 2.89
N ALA A 120 -15.45 14.04 1.99
CA ALA A 120 -14.92 12.86 1.32
C ALA A 120 -13.68 13.18 0.48
N ARG A 121 -13.65 14.33 -0.22
CA ARG A 121 -12.47 14.80 -0.97
C ARG A 121 -11.29 15.11 -0.05
N VAL A 122 -11.54 15.75 1.09
CA VAL A 122 -10.50 16.01 2.09
C VAL A 122 -9.92 14.70 2.60
N LYS A 123 -10.77 13.74 3.01
CA LYS A 123 -10.33 12.40 3.45
C LYS A 123 -9.52 11.67 2.38
N MET A 124 -9.98 11.68 1.13
CA MET A 124 -9.26 11.09 -0.01
C MET A 124 -7.86 11.71 -0.16
N ASN A 125 -7.73 13.04 -0.06
CA ASN A 125 -6.43 13.73 -0.14
C ASN A 125 -5.52 13.40 1.06
N MET A 126 -6.06 13.29 2.28
CA MET A 126 -5.27 12.84 3.44
C MET A 126 -4.69 11.43 3.23
N HIS A 127 -5.49 10.50 2.69
CA HIS A 127 -5.00 9.17 2.35
C HIS A 127 -3.98 9.20 1.21
N ARG A 128 -4.13 10.14 0.26
CA ARG A 128 -3.17 10.35 -0.82
C ARG A 128 -1.79 10.72 -0.30
N GLU A 129 -1.73 11.75 0.55
CA GLU A 129 -0.49 12.19 1.17
C GLU A 129 0.16 11.08 2.00
N LYS A 130 -0.66 10.30 2.72
CA LYS A 130 -0.19 9.17 3.53
C LYS A 130 0.45 8.08 2.66
N TYR A 131 -0.17 7.68 1.54
CA TYR A 131 0.45 6.67 0.67
C TYR A 131 1.72 7.20 0.01
N LEU A 132 1.75 8.46 -0.45
CA LEU A 132 2.96 9.05 -1.06
C LEU A 132 4.13 9.07 -0.08
N SER A 133 3.84 9.35 1.19
CA SER A 133 4.83 9.30 2.26
C SER A 133 5.38 7.89 2.48
N PHE A 134 4.52 6.86 2.44
CA PHE A 134 4.98 5.46 2.53
C PHE A 134 5.68 4.98 1.27
N GLU A 135 5.28 5.45 0.09
CA GLU A 135 5.94 5.14 -1.19
C GLU A 135 7.38 5.63 -1.19
N ALA A 136 7.63 6.86 -0.71
CA ALA A 136 8.98 7.37 -0.56
C ALA A 136 9.84 6.52 0.40
N ARG A 137 9.27 6.07 1.53
CA ARG A 137 9.97 5.17 2.48
C ARG A 137 10.22 3.79 1.88
N TRP A 138 9.27 3.26 1.13
CA TRP A 138 9.39 1.97 0.45
C TRP A 138 10.47 2.02 -0.64
N MET A 139 10.52 3.07 -1.46
CA MET A 139 11.59 3.27 -2.44
C MET A 139 12.97 3.35 -1.78
N ALA A 140 13.08 3.99 -0.61
CA ALA A 140 14.31 3.99 0.17
C ALA A 140 14.67 2.60 0.70
N ALA A 141 13.67 1.80 1.12
CA ALA A 141 13.86 0.42 1.55
C ALA A 141 14.33 -0.50 0.41
N VAL A 142 13.74 -0.35 -0.79
CA VAL A 142 14.19 -1.05 -2.00
C VAL A 142 15.65 -0.73 -2.28
N SER A 143 16.02 0.56 -2.32
CA SER A 143 17.41 0.96 -2.57
C SER A 143 18.39 0.44 -1.51
N LEU A 144 17.98 0.43 -0.23
CA LEU A 144 18.79 -0.15 0.83
C LEU A 144 18.99 -1.67 0.64
N SER A 145 17.93 -2.39 0.28
CA SER A 145 17.98 -3.83 0.01
C SER A 145 18.85 -4.16 -1.20
N GLU A 146 18.80 -3.36 -2.27
CA GLU A 146 19.68 -3.52 -3.44
C GLU A 146 21.15 -3.39 -3.04
N LYS A 147 21.49 -2.35 -2.26
CA LYS A 147 22.85 -2.14 -1.74
C LYS A 147 23.29 -3.26 -0.80
N ALA A 148 22.38 -3.76 0.05
CA ALA A 148 22.65 -4.89 0.93
C ALA A 148 22.93 -6.17 0.13
N ALA A 149 22.16 -6.42 -0.93
CA ALA A 149 22.35 -7.55 -1.81
C ALA A 149 23.68 -7.49 -2.57
N GLU A 150 24.08 -6.30 -3.03
CA GLU A 150 25.38 -6.07 -3.67
C GLU A 150 26.54 -6.31 -2.68
N ALA A 151 26.44 -5.77 -1.47
CA ALA A 151 27.44 -6.01 -0.42
C ALA A 151 27.54 -7.51 -0.07
N ALA A 152 26.41 -8.24 -0.05
CA ALA A 152 26.38 -9.68 0.19
C ALA A 152 27.12 -10.44 -0.91
N TYR A 153 26.92 -10.05 -2.16
CA TYR A 153 27.66 -10.63 -3.29
C TYR A 153 29.16 -10.35 -3.18
N GLN A 154 29.55 -9.11 -2.91
CA GLN A 154 30.97 -8.72 -2.77
C GLN A 154 31.67 -9.43 -1.60
N ALA A 155 30.94 -9.73 -0.52
CA ALA A 155 31.46 -10.49 0.63
C ALA A 155 31.48 -12.02 0.41
N GLY A 156 31.08 -12.53 -0.77
CA GLY A 156 30.98 -13.97 -1.05
C GLY A 156 29.86 -14.67 -0.28
N ALA A 157 28.79 -13.93 0.05
CA ALA A 157 27.56 -14.44 0.65
C ALA A 157 26.43 -14.54 -0.40
N ASP A 158 26.69 -15.31 -1.47
CA ASP A 158 25.81 -15.41 -2.65
C ASP A 158 24.37 -15.78 -2.31
N SER A 159 24.17 -16.70 -1.37
CA SER A 159 22.84 -17.11 -0.91
C SER A 159 22.03 -15.94 -0.34
N ALA A 160 22.68 -15.07 0.45
CA ALA A 160 22.03 -13.88 1.01
C ALA A 160 21.71 -12.85 -0.08
N SER A 161 22.62 -12.68 -1.06
CA SER A 161 22.41 -11.78 -2.20
C SER A 161 21.21 -12.21 -3.07
N VAL A 162 21.14 -13.49 -3.43
CA VAL A 162 20.03 -14.04 -4.23
C VAL A 162 18.70 -13.93 -3.48
N THR A 163 18.71 -14.22 -2.17
CA THR A 163 17.52 -14.10 -1.34
C THR A 163 17.02 -12.65 -1.29
N ALA A 164 17.91 -11.68 -1.09
CA ALA A 164 17.56 -10.27 -1.08
C ALA A 164 16.94 -9.80 -2.41
N HIS A 165 17.53 -10.19 -3.55
CA HIS A 165 16.96 -9.88 -4.87
C HIS A 165 15.56 -10.48 -5.06
N THR A 166 15.35 -11.72 -4.61
CA THR A 166 14.04 -12.37 -4.67
C THR A 166 13.00 -11.61 -3.83
N HIS A 167 13.39 -11.14 -2.64
CA HIS A 167 12.52 -10.35 -1.78
C HIS A 167 12.18 -8.99 -2.41
N ILE A 168 13.15 -8.33 -3.06
CA ILE A 168 12.93 -7.07 -3.79
C ILE A 168 11.91 -7.27 -4.92
N GLN A 169 12.10 -8.28 -5.77
CA GLN A 169 11.21 -8.56 -6.89
C GLN A 169 9.79 -8.86 -6.43
N MET A 170 9.63 -9.67 -5.39
CA MET A 170 8.32 -9.98 -4.81
C MET A 170 7.63 -8.71 -4.27
N ALA A 171 8.36 -7.89 -3.50
CA ALA A 171 7.80 -6.65 -2.95
C ALA A 171 7.36 -5.68 -4.06
N GLN A 172 8.17 -5.52 -5.12
CA GLN A 172 7.82 -4.69 -6.28
C GLN A 172 6.57 -5.20 -7.00
N SER A 173 6.46 -6.51 -7.25
CA SER A 173 5.28 -7.10 -7.88
C SER A 173 4.01 -6.84 -7.07
N GLN A 174 4.07 -7.03 -5.75
CA GLN A 174 2.91 -6.81 -4.87
C GLN A 174 2.46 -5.35 -4.87
N VAL A 175 3.40 -4.40 -4.76
CA VAL A 175 3.07 -2.97 -4.78
C VAL A 175 2.47 -2.56 -6.12
N GLU A 176 3.03 -3.07 -7.23
CA GLU A 176 2.54 -2.76 -8.57
C GLU A 176 1.08 -3.21 -8.76
N GLU A 177 0.73 -4.42 -8.34
CA GLU A 177 -0.65 -4.93 -8.42
C GLU A 177 -1.65 -4.00 -7.72
N ILE A 178 -1.33 -3.56 -6.50
CA ILE A 178 -2.21 -2.69 -5.71
C ILE A 178 -2.26 -1.27 -6.30
N LYS A 179 -1.12 -0.76 -6.80
CA LYS A 179 -1.05 0.54 -7.47
C LYS A 179 -1.90 0.57 -8.73
N GLN A 180 -1.92 -0.51 -9.50
CA GLN A 180 -2.79 -0.63 -10.68
C GLN A 180 -4.29 -0.58 -10.30
N LEU A 181 -4.69 -1.10 -9.14
CA LEU A 181 -6.07 -0.97 -8.66
C LEU A 181 -6.40 0.48 -8.31
N ALA A 182 -5.50 1.19 -7.63
CA ALA A 182 -5.67 2.61 -7.31
C ALA A 182 -5.81 3.46 -8.58
N LEU A 183 -4.93 3.27 -9.58
CA LEU A 183 -4.99 3.97 -10.86
C LEU A 183 -6.31 3.73 -11.62
N LYS A 184 -6.81 2.49 -11.61
CA LYS A 184 -8.13 2.17 -12.19
C LYS A 184 -9.26 2.88 -11.47
N ALA A 185 -9.19 3.02 -10.15
CA ALA A 185 -10.18 3.77 -9.38
C ALA A 185 -10.11 5.27 -9.68
N GLU A 186 -8.91 5.85 -9.76
CA GLU A 186 -8.69 7.25 -10.16
C GLU A 186 -9.23 7.55 -11.55
N ALA A 187 -8.98 6.68 -12.54
CA ALA A 187 -9.52 6.83 -13.89
C ALA A 187 -11.06 6.84 -13.90
N LYS A 188 -11.69 5.99 -13.10
CA LYS A 188 -13.15 5.98 -12.92
C LYS A 188 -13.66 7.26 -12.23
N LEU A 189 -12.93 7.77 -11.24
CA LEU A 189 -13.27 9.03 -10.58
C LEU A 189 -13.24 10.19 -11.58
N ALA A 190 -12.22 10.25 -12.44
CA ALA A 190 -12.11 11.28 -13.47
C ALA A 190 -13.30 11.22 -14.46
N GLN A 191 -13.71 10.03 -14.88
CA GLN A 191 -14.90 9.85 -15.73
C GLN A 191 -16.17 10.39 -15.06
N VAL A 192 -16.41 10.02 -13.79
CA VAL A 192 -17.58 10.46 -13.04
C VAL A 192 -17.58 11.98 -12.81
N GLN A 193 -16.41 12.58 -12.59
CA GLN A 193 -16.29 14.03 -12.48
C GLN A 193 -16.65 14.76 -13.78
N VAL A 194 -16.27 14.20 -14.94
CA VAL A 194 -16.68 14.75 -16.25
C VAL A 194 -18.20 14.66 -16.43
N GLU A 195 -18.80 13.52 -16.08
CA GLU A 195 -20.26 13.34 -16.12
C GLU A 195 -20.99 14.34 -15.20
N GLU A 196 -20.49 14.56 -13.98
CA GLU A 196 -21.05 15.53 -13.03
C GLU A 196 -21.07 16.95 -13.61
N ILE A 197 -20.00 17.37 -14.29
CA ILE A 197 -19.91 18.70 -14.93
C ILE A 197 -20.96 18.83 -16.04
N VAL A 198 -21.19 17.78 -16.83
CA VAL A 198 -22.20 17.77 -17.89
C VAL A 198 -23.61 17.87 -17.31
N VAL A 199 -23.91 17.11 -16.27
CA VAL A 199 -25.21 17.16 -15.57
C VAL A 199 -25.48 18.56 -15.00
N LYS A 200 -24.50 19.15 -14.32
CA LYS A 200 -24.63 20.53 -13.78
C LYS A 200 -24.92 21.56 -14.87
N ARG A 201 -24.23 21.48 -16.01
CA ARG A 201 -24.48 22.39 -17.15
C ARG A 201 -25.89 22.24 -17.72
N ILE A 202 -26.38 21.01 -17.83
CA ILE A 202 -27.75 20.75 -18.31
C ILE A 202 -28.78 21.35 -17.34
N GLU A 203 -28.58 21.16 -16.03
CA GLU A 203 -29.48 21.70 -15.01
C GLU A 203 -29.45 23.24 -14.99
N GLU A 204 -28.27 23.85 -15.03
CA GLU A 204 -28.12 25.31 -15.12
C GLU A 204 -28.84 25.87 -16.36
N ALA A 205 -28.73 25.19 -17.51
CA ALA A 205 -29.45 25.55 -18.73
C ALA A 205 -30.96 25.38 -18.59
N ALA A 206 -31.44 24.32 -17.94
CA ALA A 206 -32.86 24.08 -17.68
C ALA A 206 -33.45 25.13 -16.72
N VAL A 207 -32.73 25.49 -15.66
CA VAL A 207 -33.10 26.56 -14.73
C VAL A 207 -33.16 27.91 -15.45
N LYS A 208 -32.17 28.20 -16.32
CA LYS A 208 -32.15 29.41 -17.12
C LYS A 208 -33.34 29.47 -18.09
N ALA A 209 -33.62 28.38 -18.81
CA ALA A 209 -34.76 28.29 -19.72
C ALA A 209 -36.12 28.45 -19.00
N ARG A 210 -36.27 27.88 -17.79
CA ARG A 210 -37.47 28.09 -16.96
C ARG A 210 -37.63 29.55 -16.53
N LYS A 211 -36.54 30.23 -16.16
CA LYS A 211 -36.56 31.66 -15.83
C LYS A 211 -36.94 32.51 -17.03
N GLU A 212 -36.44 32.21 -18.22
CA GLU A 212 -36.76 32.92 -19.47
C GLU A 212 -38.21 32.68 -19.93
N ALA A 213 -38.73 31.45 -19.81
CA ALA A 213 -40.12 31.12 -20.11
C ALA A 213 -41.11 31.74 -19.10
N GLY A 214 -40.71 31.88 -17.83
CA GLY A 214 -41.47 32.60 -16.81
C GLY A 214 -41.43 34.13 -16.96
N ASN A 215 -40.56 34.66 -17.83
CA ASN A 215 -40.38 36.08 -18.08
C ASN A 215 -40.90 36.51 -19.47
N LEU A 216 -41.81 35.73 -20.08
CA LEU A 216 -42.62 36.26 -21.19
C LEU A 216 -43.30 37.54 -20.68
N PRO A 217 -43.17 38.69 -21.38
CA PRO A 217 -43.98 39.84 -21.02
C PRO A 217 -45.43 39.39 -21.10
N ALA A 218 -46.15 39.51 -19.98
CA ALA A 218 -47.59 39.60 -20.02
C ALA A 218 -47.92 40.52 -21.20
N LYS A 219 -48.83 40.08 -22.07
CA LYS A 219 -49.44 40.86 -23.15
C LYS A 219 -49.43 42.34 -22.76
N GLU A 220 -49.09 43.24 -23.68
CA GLU A 220 -49.39 44.67 -23.54
C GLU A 220 -50.79 44.83 -22.92
N GLU A 221 -50.85 44.99 -21.61
CA GLU A 221 -52.02 45.46 -20.90
C GLU A 221 -52.03 46.95 -21.21
N VAL A 222 -52.61 47.27 -22.36
CA VAL A 222 -53.08 48.62 -22.65
C VAL A 222 -53.91 49.02 -21.42
N PRO A 223 -53.52 50.07 -20.69
CA PRO A 223 -54.31 50.52 -19.54
C PRO A 223 -55.73 50.82 -20.02
N GLU A 224 -56.74 50.22 -19.37
CA GLU A 224 -58.19 50.39 -19.68
C GLU A 224 -58.66 51.87 -19.66
N GLN A 225 -57.78 52.80 -19.29
CA GLN A 225 -57.98 54.24 -19.34
C GLN A 225 -58.15 54.83 -20.76
N TYR A 226 -57.92 54.06 -21.83
CA TYR A 226 -58.06 54.52 -23.22
C TYR A 226 -59.33 54.00 -23.95
N LEU A 227 -60.28 53.38 -23.24
CA LEU A 227 -61.50 52.79 -23.83
C LEU A 227 -62.81 53.52 -23.50
N ARG A 228 -62.74 54.78 -23.07
CA ARG A 228 -63.84 55.76 -23.07
C ARG A 228 -63.23 57.06 -23.59
N GLU A 229 -63.57 57.58 -24.76
CA GLU A 229 -64.80 58.26 -25.24
C GLU A 229 -64.67 58.24 -26.80
N ASP A 230 -65.68 58.19 -27.68
CA ASP A 230 -67.07 58.67 -27.75
C ASP A 230 -68.05 57.62 -28.32
#